data_AF-A0A914RCC6-F1
#
_entry.id   AF-A0A914RCC6-F1
#
_cell.length_a   1.000
_cell.length_b   1.000
_cell.length_c   1.000
_cell.angle_alpha   90.00
_cell.angle_beta   90.00
_cell.angle_gamma   90.00
#
_symmetry.space_group_name_H-M   'P 1'
#
loop_
_entity.id
_entity.type
_entity.pdbx_description
1 polymer ?
#
loop_
_entity_poly.entity_id
_entity_poly.type
_entity_poly.pdbx_seq_one_letter_code
_entity_poly.pdbx_strand_id
1 'polypeptide(L)'
;MTMTSLSGKGAPFIRACIENPRAIVDDPSVNLIFRVTGVIMAWCSLEHSMLVEGGAETVSPELMRTSLWVSRRLLAALSAPEDILQPLSDKFGELCADVTSNESHIADLLDCFAGVAQAAQQHSAPVLFKFISPILARCVGVFCAKKDSQVLVNAVLDLFAVVTRKLSIYVDAAEDSRFLHQ
;
A
#
# COMPACT_ATOMS: atom_id res chain seq x y z
N MET A 1 1.75 -22.75 -13.70
CA MET A 1 2.23 -22.06 -14.91
C MET A 1 3.32 -21.09 -14.48
N THR A 2 4.54 -21.32 -14.93
CA THR A 2 5.80 -20.81 -14.38
C THR A 2 6.01 -19.31 -14.64
N MET A 3 6.19 -18.53 -13.58
CA MET A 3 6.51 -17.10 -13.58
C MET A 3 7.96 -16.82 -14.00
N THR A 4 8.38 -17.20 -15.21
CA THR A 4 9.79 -17.01 -15.64
C THR A 4 9.97 -16.22 -16.95
N SER A 5 8.92 -15.67 -17.57
CA SER A 5 9.06 -14.89 -18.82
C SER A 5 8.75 -13.39 -18.73
N LEU A 6 8.38 -12.85 -17.56
CA LEU A 6 7.97 -11.43 -17.40
C LEU A 6 9.14 -10.42 -17.26
N SER A 7 10.39 -10.86 -17.33
CA SER A 7 11.56 -10.07 -16.89
C SER A 7 12.23 -9.17 -17.95
N GLY A 8 11.89 -9.26 -19.24
CA GLY A 8 12.72 -8.63 -20.27
C GLY A 8 12.64 -7.10 -20.37
N LYS A 9 11.41 -6.55 -20.32
CA LYS A 9 11.16 -5.13 -20.67
C LYS A 9 10.44 -4.30 -19.60
N GLY A 10 9.81 -4.94 -18.61
CA GLY A 10 9.00 -4.24 -17.59
C GLY A 10 9.82 -3.36 -16.64
N ALA A 11 10.85 -3.92 -16.01
CA ALA A 11 11.71 -3.17 -15.08
C ALA A 11 12.50 -2.03 -15.77
N PRO A 12 13.09 -2.21 -16.97
CA PRO A 12 13.68 -1.12 -17.73
C PRO A 12 12.68 0.00 -18.06
N PHE A 13 11.44 -0.36 -18.41
CA PHE A 13 10.38 0.61 -18.70
C PHE A 13 10.01 1.45 -17.47
N ILE A 14 9.77 0.80 -16.32
CA ILE A 14 9.43 1.51 -15.08
C ILE A 14 10.58 2.45 -14.67
N ARG A 15 11.83 2.02 -14.80
CA ARG A 15 12.99 2.86 -14.51
C ARG A 15 13.04 4.09 -15.41
N ALA A 16 12.83 3.92 -16.71
CA ALA A 16 12.79 5.05 -17.66
C ALA A 16 11.67 6.05 -17.32
N CYS A 17 10.50 5.56 -16.88
CA CYS A 17 9.41 6.41 -16.41
C CYS A 17 9.76 7.22 -15.15
N ILE A 18 10.54 6.66 -14.22
CA ILE A 18 11.00 7.37 -13.02
C ILE A 18 12.06 8.41 -13.39
N GLU A 19 13.03 8.04 -14.21
CA GLU A 19 14.15 8.93 -14.58
C GLU A 19 13.71 10.08 -15.49
N ASN A 20 12.68 9.87 -16.33
CA ASN A 20 12.15 10.90 -17.21
C ASN A 20 10.61 10.95 -17.17
N PRO A 21 10.02 11.47 -16.08
CA PRO A 21 8.57 11.40 -15.85
C PRO A 21 7.74 12.25 -16.82
N ARG A 22 8.38 13.20 -17.52
CA ARG A 22 7.71 14.08 -18.51
C ARG A 22 7.69 13.50 -19.93
N ALA A 23 8.43 12.42 -20.19
CA ALA A 23 8.57 11.80 -21.52
C ALA A 23 8.19 10.31 -21.50
N ILE A 24 6.99 10.00 -20.99
CA ILE A 24 6.47 8.63 -20.98
C ILE A 24 6.17 8.19 -22.43
N VAL A 25 6.89 7.20 -22.92
CA VAL A 25 6.68 6.62 -24.26
C VAL A 25 5.67 5.49 -24.16
N ASP A 26 4.61 5.54 -24.99
CA ASP A 26 3.64 4.45 -25.04
C ASP A 26 4.17 3.29 -25.89
N ASP A 27 4.83 2.31 -25.25
CA ASP A 27 5.35 1.12 -25.90
C ASP A 27 4.33 -0.04 -25.81
N PRO A 28 3.64 -0.40 -26.91
CA PRO A 28 2.66 -1.49 -26.91
C PRO A 28 3.28 -2.88 -26.69
N SER A 29 4.62 -3.00 -26.79
CA SER A 29 5.34 -4.25 -26.51
C SER A 29 5.59 -4.50 -25.02
N VAL A 30 5.34 -3.50 -24.16
CA VAL A 30 5.41 -3.63 -22.71
C VAL A 30 4.04 -4.07 -22.18
N ASN A 31 4.04 -5.03 -21.25
CA ASN A 31 2.81 -5.50 -20.62
C ASN A 31 2.03 -4.32 -20.01
N LEU A 32 0.71 -4.30 -20.23
CA LEU A 32 -0.19 -3.25 -19.75
C LEU A 32 -0.01 -2.93 -18.26
N ILE A 33 0.25 -3.95 -17.44
CA ILE A 33 0.51 -3.80 -16.01
C ILE A 33 1.76 -2.96 -15.75
N PHE A 34 2.86 -3.24 -16.46
CA PHE A 34 4.09 -2.46 -16.35
C PHE A 34 3.96 -1.05 -16.95
N ARG A 35 3.12 -0.87 -17.98
CA ARG A 35 2.77 0.45 -18.52
C ARG A 35 2.06 1.32 -17.49
N VAL A 36 1.00 0.79 -16.88
CA VAL A 36 0.27 1.47 -15.79
C VAL A 36 1.19 1.74 -14.60
N THR A 37 2.06 0.79 -14.26
CA THR A 37 3.07 0.96 -13.19
C THR A 37 4.08 2.06 -13.49
N GLY A 38 4.63 2.09 -14.70
CA GLY A 38 5.54 3.16 -15.11
C GLY A 38 4.87 4.54 -15.04
N VAL A 39 3.63 4.67 -15.51
CA VAL A 39 2.88 5.94 -15.47
C VAL A 39 2.67 6.43 -14.03
N ILE A 40 2.27 5.54 -13.13
CA ILE A 40 2.04 5.90 -11.73
C ILE A 40 3.36 6.27 -11.04
N MET A 41 4.45 5.55 -11.31
CA MET A 41 5.78 5.88 -10.77
C MET A 41 6.34 7.19 -11.35
N ALA A 42 6.10 7.49 -12.63
CA ALA A 42 6.44 8.76 -13.25
C ALA A 42 5.70 9.93 -12.56
N TRP A 43 4.42 9.75 -12.26
CA TRP A 43 3.65 10.74 -11.50
C TRP A 43 4.29 11.00 -10.13
N CYS A 44 4.57 9.96 -9.33
CA CYS A 44 5.21 10.13 -8.03
C CYS A 44 6.60 10.80 -8.15
N SER A 45 7.36 10.49 -9.19
CA SER A 45 8.64 11.15 -9.44
C SER A 45 8.47 12.63 -9.80
N LEU A 46 7.43 12.98 -10.56
CA LEU A 46 7.13 14.36 -10.90
C LEU A 46 6.73 15.18 -9.67
N GLU A 47 5.89 14.62 -8.80
CA GLU A 47 5.51 15.25 -7.53
C GLU A 47 6.71 15.47 -6.63
N HIS A 48 7.62 14.48 -6.56
CA HIS A 48 8.86 14.62 -5.83
C HIS A 48 9.72 15.76 -6.39
N SER A 49 9.89 15.85 -7.72
CA SER A 49 10.62 16.97 -8.35
C SER A 49 9.96 18.32 -8.06
N MET A 50 8.62 18.41 -8.15
CA MET A 50 7.90 19.65 -7.85
C MET A 50 8.04 20.06 -6.39
N LEU A 51 8.01 19.10 -5.45
CA LEU A 51 8.24 19.36 -4.04
C LEU A 51 9.67 19.87 -3.77
N VAL A 52 10.67 19.28 -4.43
CA VAL A 52 12.08 19.69 -4.29
C VAL A 52 12.32 21.08 -4.90
N GLU A 53 11.69 21.39 -6.04
CA GLU A 53 11.88 22.66 -6.75
C GLU A 53 11.06 23.82 -6.16
N GLY A 54 9.82 23.56 -5.72
CA GLY A 54 8.85 24.58 -5.33
C GLY A 54 8.34 24.52 -3.89
N GLY A 55 8.78 23.53 -3.10
CA GLY A 55 8.35 23.36 -1.72
C GLY A 55 6.84 23.06 -1.55
N ALA A 56 6.35 23.19 -0.32
CA ALA A 56 4.98 22.85 0.06
C ALA A 56 3.89 23.71 -0.59
N GLU A 57 4.25 24.81 -1.24
CA GLU A 57 3.31 25.69 -1.97
C GLU A 57 2.89 25.10 -3.33
N THR A 58 3.69 24.19 -3.88
CA THR A 58 3.47 23.63 -5.23
C THR A 58 2.83 22.25 -5.25
N VAL A 59 2.95 21.49 -4.15
CA VAL A 59 2.36 20.16 -4.00
C VAL A 59 1.65 20.10 -2.65
N SER A 60 0.33 19.94 -2.69
CA SER A 60 -0.46 19.74 -1.48
C SER A 60 -0.10 18.38 -0.84
N PRO A 61 0.05 18.31 0.50
CA PRO A 61 0.19 17.04 1.22
C PRO A 61 -0.94 16.05 0.90
N GLU A 62 -2.12 16.55 0.53
CA GLU A 62 -3.32 15.75 0.25
C GLU A 62 -3.26 15.10 -1.13
N LEU A 63 -2.65 15.79 -2.08
CA LEU A 63 -2.33 15.25 -3.40
C LEU A 63 -1.29 14.12 -3.26
N MET A 64 -0.20 14.39 -2.53
CA MET A 64 0.88 13.43 -2.33
C MET A 64 0.38 12.15 -1.62
N ARG A 65 -0.50 12.29 -0.61
CA ARG A 65 -1.16 11.16 0.07
C ARG A 65 -1.97 10.29 -0.91
N THR A 66 -2.70 10.93 -1.82
CA THR A 66 -3.53 10.24 -2.82
C THR A 66 -2.67 9.51 -3.86
N SER A 67 -1.56 10.12 -4.29
CA SER A 67 -0.63 9.55 -5.27
C SER A 67 0.15 8.36 -4.72
N LEU A 68 0.57 8.44 -3.46
CA LEU A 68 1.11 7.32 -2.70
C LEU A 68 0.08 6.20 -2.51
N TRP A 69 -1.20 6.54 -2.29
CA TRP A 69 -2.28 5.57 -2.18
C TRP A 69 -2.52 4.79 -3.50
N VAL A 70 -2.52 5.48 -4.65
CA VAL A 70 -2.67 4.84 -5.97
C VAL A 70 -1.48 3.94 -6.30
N SER A 71 -0.25 4.41 -6.06
CA SER A 71 0.98 3.63 -6.19
C SER A 71 0.98 2.36 -5.35
N ARG A 72 0.46 2.47 -4.13
CA ARG A 72 0.36 1.35 -3.19
C ARG A 72 -0.66 0.30 -3.61
N ARG A 73 -1.86 0.71 -4.08
CA ARG A 73 -2.86 -0.24 -4.61
C ARG A 73 -2.32 -1.03 -5.78
N LEU A 74 -1.53 -0.37 -6.62
CA LEU A 74 -0.88 -1.00 -7.76
C LEU A 74 0.17 -2.01 -7.30
N LEU A 75 1.08 -1.64 -6.39
CA LEU A 75 2.10 -2.56 -5.85
C LEU A 75 1.48 -3.77 -5.14
N ALA A 76 0.37 -3.58 -4.42
CA ALA A 76 -0.36 -4.66 -3.78
C ALA A 76 -1.06 -5.58 -4.80
N ALA A 77 -1.60 -5.03 -5.89
CA ALA A 77 -2.16 -5.81 -7.00
C ALA A 77 -1.10 -6.59 -7.80
N LEU A 78 0.16 -6.15 -7.76
CA LEU A 78 1.30 -6.86 -8.35
C LEU A 78 1.81 -8.03 -7.51
N SER A 79 1.21 -8.29 -6.34
CA SER A 79 1.71 -9.28 -5.37
C SER A 79 3.18 -9.05 -5.01
N ALA A 80 3.54 -7.78 -4.83
CA ALA A 80 4.86 -7.40 -4.32
C ALA A 80 5.16 -8.14 -2.99
N PRO A 81 6.39 -8.63 -2.79
CA PRO A 81 6.74 -9.47 -1.64
C PRO A 81 6.52 -8.76 -0.29
N GLU A 82 6.15 -9.53 0.73
CA GLU A 82 5.91 -9.11 2.13
C GLU A 82 7.03 -8.18 2.66
N ASP A 83 8.26 -8.44 2.21
CA ASP A 83 9.48 -7.69 2.55
C ASP A 83 9.43 -6.20 2.20
N ILE A 84 8.67 -5.80 1.16
CA ILE A 84 8.55 -4.38 0.76
C ILE A 84 7.67 -3.61 1.74
N LEU A 85 6.72 -4.27 2.39
CA LEU A 85 5.79 -3.64 3.33
C LEU A 85 6.33 -3.63 4.77
N GLN A 86 7.32 -4.47 5.08
CA GLN A 86 7.90 -4.62 6.41
C GLN A 86 8.38 -3.28 7.04
N PRO A 87 9.09 -2.38 6.32
CA PRO A 87 9.55 -1.11 6.90
C PRO A 87 8.41 -0.22 7.40
N LEU A 88 7.21 -0.32 6.81
CA LEU A 88 6.04 0.43 7.26
C LEU A 88 5.49 -0.12 8.59
N SER A 89 5.52 -1.45 8.76
CA SER A 89 5.10 -2.11 10.00
C SER A 89 6.05 -1.80 11.16
N ASP A 90 7.35 -1.77 10.88
CA ASP A 90 8.39 -1.41 11.85
C ASP A 90 8.21 0.04 12.30
N LYS A 91 8.09 0.97 11.33
CA LYS A 91 7.85 2.39 11.60
C LYS A 91 6.53 2.64 12.35
N PHE A 92 5.47 1.90 12.03
CA PHE A 92 4.23 1.95 12.80
C PHE A 92 4.45 1.57 14.27
N GLY A 93 5.25 0.52 14.52
CA GLY A 93 5.63 0.12 15.87
C GLY A 93 6.39 1.20 16.64
N GLU A 94 7.36 1.84 15.99
CA GLU A 94 8.13 2.94 16.58
C GLU A 94 7.24 4.12 16.95
N LEU A 95 6.35 4.54 16.05
CA LEU A 95 5.44 5.67 16.31
C LEU A 95 4.42 5.34 17.40
N CYS A 96 3.97 4.09 17.50
CA CYS A 96 3.07 3.65 18.57
C CYS A 96 3.70 3.72 19.97
N ALA A 97 5.02 3.85 20.10
CA ALA A 97 5.66 4.05 21.40
C ALA A 97 5.31 5.41 22.04
N ASP A 98 5.03 6.43 21.22
CA ASP A 98 4.48 7.72 21.65
C ASP A 98 3.32 8.13 20.75
N VAL A 99 2.15 7.60 21.05
CA VAL A 99 0.92 7.84 20.28
C VAL A 99 0.49 9.32 20.34
N THR A 100 0.86 10.06 21.39
CA THR A 100 0.40 11.45 21.56
C THR A 100 1.10 12.38 20.59
N SER A 101 2.41 12.28 20.48
CA SER A 101 3.18 13.15 19.59
C SER A 101 3.05 12.77 18.12
N ASN A 102 2.62 11.53 17.83
CA ASN A 102 2.63 10.96 16.49
C ASN A 102 1.24 10.68 15.90
N GLU A 103 0.19 11.25 16.48
CA GLU A 103 -1.21 10.97 16.16
C GLU A 103 -1.53 11.00 14.65
N SER A 104 -1.15 12.08 13.95
CA SER A 104 -1.38 12.23 12.51
C SER A 104 -0.62 11.19 11.68
N HIS A 105 0.64 10.95 12.00
CA HIS A 105 1.49 9.98 11.30
C HIS A 105 1.00 8.53 11.48
N ILE A 106 0.47 8.22 12.67
CA ILE A 106 -0.16 6.92 12.94
C ILE A 106 -1.43 6.77 12.12
N ALA A 107 -2.28 7.80 12.07
CA ALA A 107 -3.49 7.79 11.25
C ALA A 107 -3.17 7.60 9.75
N ASP A 108 -2.19 8.34 9.22
CA ASP A 108 -1.73 8.19 7.84
C ASP A 108 -1.24 6.76 7.55
N LEU A 109 -0.55 6.11 8.51
CA LEU A 109 -0.11 4.72 8.38
C LEU A 109 -1.26 3.71 8.46
N LEU A 110 -2.29 3.98 9.25
CA LEU A 110 -3.49 3.13 9.33
C LEU A 110 -4.30 3.19 8.03
N ASP A 111 -4.50 4.37 7.46
CA ASP A 111 -5.13 4.56 6.14
C ASP A 111 -4.34 3.83 5.04
N CYS A 112 -3.03 3.91 5.14
CA CYS A 112 -2.09 3.15 4.36
C CYS A 112 -2.37 1.63 4.45
N PHE A 113 -2.44 1.05 5.66
CA PHE A 113 -2.73 -0.37 5.83
C PHE A 113 -4.12 -0.76 5.33
N ALA A 114 -5.11 0.13 5.44
CA ALA A 114 -6.44 -0.07 4.88
C ALA A 114 -6.37 -0.17 3.34
N GLY A 115 -5.54 0.65 2.70
CA GLY A 115 -5.24 0.53 1.27
C GLY A 115 -4.65 -0.84 0.86
N VAL A 116 -3.80 -1.44 1.70
CA VAL A 116 -3.26 -2.81 1.47
C VAL A 116 -4.37 -3.84 1.54
N ALA A 117 -5.17 -3.78 2.61
CA ALA A 117 -6.29 -4.69 2.79
C ALA A 117 -7.28 -4.61 1.63
N GLN A 118 -7.53 -3.41 1.09
CA GLN A 118 -8.47 -3.21 -0.01
C GLN A 118 -7.94 -3.67 -1.37
N ALA A 119 -6.62 -3.67 -1.56
CA ALA A 119 -5.98 -4.12 -2.78
C ALA A 119 -5.78 -5.65 -2.85
N ALA A 120 -6.11 -6.36 -1.76
CA ALA A 120 -5.99 -7.80 -1.72
C ALA A 120 -6.87 -8.51 -2.75
N GLN A 121 -6.29 -9.54 -3.35
CA GLN A 121 -6.95 -10.44 -4.29
C GLN A 121 -6.94 -11.86 -3.71
N GLN A 122 -7.76 -12.76 -4.24
CA GLN A 122 -7.91 -14.11 -3.70
C GLN A 122 -6.58 -14.86 -3.49
N HIS A 123 -5.62 -14.72 -4.41
CA HIS A 123 -4.33 -15.39 -4.33
C HIS A 123 -3.31 -14.67 -3.42
N SER A 124 -3.48 -13.37 -3.18
CA SER A 124 -2.56 -12.56 -2.33
C SER A 124 -3.09 -12.37 -0.91
N ALA A 125 -4.38 -12.59 -0.68
CA ALA A 125 -5.03 -12.38 0.61
C ALA A 125 -4.38 -13.12 1.78
N PRO A 126 -3.94 -14.39 1.67
CA PRO A 126 -3.28 -15.07 2.78
C PRO A 126 -1.98 -14.40 3.22
N VAL A 127 -1.17 -13.93 2.26
CA VAL A 127 0.11 -13.23 2.53
C VAL A 127 -0.16 -11.86 3.14
N LEU A 128 -1.09 -11.11 2.57
CA LEU A 128 -1.44 -9.77 3.07
C LEU A 128 -2.13 -9.82 4.43
N PHE A 129 -2.91 -10.87 4.72
CA PHE A 129 -3.52 -11.07 6.03
C PHE A 129 -2.47 -11.36 7.10
N LYS A 130 -1.46 -12.18 6.78
CA LYS A 130 -0.32 -12.42 7.67
C LYS A 130 0.43 -11.13 8.02
N PHE A 131 0.62 -10.24 7.04
CA PHE A 131 1.22 -8.92 7.25
C PHE A 131 0.33 -7.98 8.10
N ILE A 132 -0.99 -7.95 7.85
CA ILE A 132 -1.92 -7.02 8.52
C ILE A 132 -2.29 -7.48 9.94
N SER A 133 -2.33 -8.78 10.21
CA SER A 133 -2.71 -9.34 11.52
C SER A 133 -1.96 -8.72 12.72
N PRO A 134 -0.61 -8.62 12.73
CA PRO A 134 0.11 -7.99 13.84
C PRO A 134 -0.19 -6.48 13.99
N ILE A 135 -0.55 -5.80 12.91
CA ILE A 135 -0.93 -4.38 12.93
C ILE A 135 -2.29 -4.22 13.63
N LEU A 136 -3.26 -5.08 13.29
CA LEU A 136 -4.58 -5.08 13.95
C LEU A 136 -4.45 -5.33 15.46
N ALA A 137 -3.59 -6.26 15.86
CA ALA A 137 -3.33 -6.51 17.28
C ALA A 137 -2.80 -5.26 18.00
N ARG A 138 -1.89 -4.51 17.38
CA ARG A 138 -1.36 -3.23 17.92
C ARG A 138 -2.41 -2.12 17.94
N CYS A 139 -3.35 -2.09 17.00
CA CYS A 139 -4.43 -1.10 16.95
C CYS A 139 -5.30 -1.14 18.21
N VAL A 140 -5.43 -2.29 18.87
CA VAL A 140 -6.14 -2.40 20.16
C VAL A 140 -5.45 -1.52 21.22
N GLY A 141 -4.11 -1.55 21.27
CA GLY A 141 -3.33 -0.70 22.17
C GLY A 141 -3.48 0.79 21.86
N VAL A 142 -3.44 1.16 20.57
CA VAL A 142 -3.66 2.55 20.11
C VAL A 142 -5.05 3.04 20.50
N PHE A 143 -6.08 2.23 20.26
CA PHE A 143 -7.46 2.54 20.60
C PHE A 143 -7.65 2.73 22.12
N CYS A 144 -7.05 1.86 22.93
CA CYS A 144 -7.09 2.00 24.40
C CYS A 144 -6.37 3.27 24.88
N ALA A 145 -5.21 3.59 24.29
CA ALA A 145 -4.40 4.75 24.69
C ALA A 145 -5.03 6.10 24.26
N LYS A 146 -5.80 6.12 23.17
CA LYS A 146 -6.33 7.35 22.55
C LYS A 146 -7.81 7.25 22.19
N LYS A 147 -8.63 6.72 23.09
CA LYS A 147 -10.10 6.61 22.90
C LYS A 147 -10.81 7.95 22.65
N ASP A 148 -10.22 9.05 23.11
CA ASP A 148 -10.80 10.40 22.96
C ASP A 148 -10.38 11.06 21.63
N SER A 149 -9.41 10.48 20.90
CA SER A 149 -9.02 10.94 19.57
C SER A 149 -9.95 10.37 18.52
N GLN A 150 -10.80 11.22 17.96
CA GLN A 150 -11.65 10.86 16.82
C GLN A 150 -10.83 10.42 15.60
N VAL A 151 -9.67 11.04 15.38
CA VAL A 151 -8.81 10.75 14.22
C VAL A 151 -8.30 9.31 14.27
N LEU A 152 -7.70 8.90 15.39
CA LEU A 152 -7.18 7.54 15.55
C LEU A 152 -8.28 6.51 15.67
N VAL A 153 -9.36 6.83 16.39
CA VAL A 153 -10.51 5.92 16.51
C VAL A 153 -11.10 5.62 15.14
N ASN A 154 -11.33 6.63 14.31
CA ASN A 154 -11.86 6.43 12.96
C ASN A 154 -10.90 5.63 12.09
N ALA A 155 -9.60 5.99 12.06
CA ALA A 155 -8.61 5.29 11.26
C ALA A 155 -8.46 3.80 11.66
N VAL A 156 -8.50 3.50 12.97
CA VAL A 156 -8.50 2.11 13.46
C VAL A 156 -9.76 1.37 13.00
N LEU A 157 -10.94 1.94 13.24
CA LEU A 157 -12.21 1.29 12.89
C LEU A 157 -12.34 1.08 11.37
N ASP A 158 -11.88 2.02 10.56
CA ASP A 158 -11.87 1.91 9.11
C ASP A 158 -10.95 0.77 8.65
N LEU A 159 -9.76 0.63 9.24
CA LEU A 159 -8.88 -0.49 8.95
C LEU A 159 -9.55 -1.84 9.23
N PHE A 160 -10.17 -2.00 10.42
CA PHE A 160 -10.92 -3.20 10.77
C PHE A 160 -12.08 -3.46 9.79
N ALA A 161 -12.82 -2.42 9.42
CA ALA A 161 -13.94 -2.52 8.48
C ALA A 161 -13.49 -2.92 7.07
N VAL A 162 -12.32 -2.47 6.61
CA VAL A 162 -11.80 -2.84 5.29
C VAL A 162 -11.29 -4.27 5.29
N VAL A 163 -10.53 -4.68 6.32
CA VAL A 163 -10.01 -6.05 6.43
C VAL A 163 -11.13 -7.08 6.44
N THR A 164 -12.16 -6.86 7.26
CA THR A 164 -13.30 -7.79 7.37
C THR A 164 -14.10 -7.88 6.07
N ARG A 165 -14.31 -6.75 5.37
CA ARG A 165 -15.09 -6.73 4.12
C ARG A 165 -14.35 -7.26 2.89
N LYS A 166 -13.01 -7.25 2.89
CA LYS A 166 -12.23 -7.54 1.68
C LYS A 166 -11.22 -8.66 1.87
N LEU A 167 -10.53 -8.71 3.00
CA LEU A 167 -9.44 -9.63 3.22
C LEU A 167 -9.93 -10.96 3.80
N SER A 168 -10.80 -10.91 4.82
CA SER A 168 -11.31 -12.11 5.52
C SER A 168 -12.07 -13.05 4.58
N ILE A 169 -12.90 -12.51 3.68
CA ILE A 169 -13.69 -13.31 2.72
C ILE A 169 -12.80 -14.20 1.84
N TYR A 170 -11.61 -13.72 1.47
CA TYR A 170 -10.68 -14.50 0.64
C TYR A 170 -9.87 -15.53 1.44
N VAL A 171 -9.61 -15.26 2.72
CA VAL A 171 -8.92 -16.21 3.61
C VAL A 171 -9.83 -17.40 3.89
N ASP A 172 -11.09 -17.14 4.27
CA ASP A 172 -12.09 -18.20 4.52
C ASP A 172 -12.26 -19.08 3.26
N ALA A 173 -12.40 -18.46 2.08
CA ALA A 173 -12.51 -19.19 0.82
C ALA A 173 -11.27 -20.03 0.45
N ALA A 174 -10.08 -19.58 0.83
CA ALA A 174 -8.82 -20.31 0.61
C ALA A 174 -8.67 -21.49 1.58
N GLU A 175 -9.12 -21.34 2.82
CA GLU A 175 -9.17 -22.43 3.80
C GLU A 175 -10.20 -23.49 3.41
N ASP A 176 -11.41 -23.07 3.00
CA ASP A 176 -12.46 -23.97 2.49
C ASP A 176 -12.00 -24.73 1.24
N SER A 177 -11.34 -24.04 0.29
CA SER A 177 -10.78 -24.68 -0.90
C SER A 177 -9.67 -25.68 -0.56
N ARG A 178 -8.85 -25.40 0.46
CA ARG A 178 -7.83 -26.36 0.93
C ARG A 178 -8.45 -27.56 1.62
N PHE A 179 -9.53 -27.38 2.37
CA PHE A 179 -10.26 -28.46 3.03
C PHE A 179 -10.93 -29.41 2.02
N LEU A 180 -11.48 -28.88 0.92
CA LEU A 180 -12.13 -29.69 -0.13
C LEU A 180 -11.16 -30.49 -1.03
N HIS A 181 -9.85 -30.21 -0.95
CA HIS A 181 -8.82 -30.85 -1.78
C HIS A 181 -7.84 -31.72 -0.97
N GLN A 182 -8.12 -31.96 0.31
CA GLN A 182 -7.47 -32.99 1.14
C GLN A 182 -8.37 -34.23 1.23
#